data_AF-A0A165PFY1-F1
#
_entry.id   AF-A0A165PFY1-F1
#
_cell.length_a   1.000
_cell.length_b   1.000
_cell.length_c   1.000
_cell.angle_alpha   90.00
_cell.angle_beta   90.00
_cell.angle_gamma   90.00
#
_symmetry.space_group_name_H-M   'P 1'
#
loop_
_entity.id
_entity.type
_entity.pdbx_description
1 polymer ?
#
loop_
_entity_poly.entity_id
_entity_poly.type
_entity_poly.pdbx_seq_one_letter_code
_entity_poly.pdbx_strand_id
1 'polypeptide(L)'
;MSKTPCRVLSIQSHVAFGYVGGKAAVFPLQCLGFDVDVVNTVNFSNHTGYGRFGGSRTTAEELSEIFCALEENGLLRPSRLLTGYIAGALALSTVASLASRLRQRDLTLIYVLDPVLGDAGKLYVSPECIPIYQSMLPLATVITPNWFEVETLTKIEMTDLASLKRALRVLHEEYRVPNVIISSMILKPWLKEILPENIRPVQSLDDQSDHLLCLCSASHNIDNTSDLSVIHAHAVSCLPGYFSGVGDLFSAMVLAHLQPTVHPSVLQQLGADQTPLSYAASMAVTKTHAVLSLTHEYAQNLSEDERLPTDDEKDKLDPERKIRRMRGRELRLVQGQDIIRSVDLTNCRRMEKWSNFWSS
;
A
#
# COMPACT_ATOMS: atom_id res chain seq x y z
N MET A 1 14.78 -14.95 -26.19
CA MET A 1 15.34 -13.73 -25.58
C MET A 1 15.26 -13.91 -24.08
N SER A 2 16.40 -14.04 -23.38
CA SER A 2 16.40 -14.14 -21.91
C SER A 2 15.83 -12.86 -21.35
N LYS A 3 14.60 -12.89 -20.82
CA LYS A 3 14.07 -11.77 -20.03
C LYS A 3 15.02 -11.59 -18.86
N THR A 4 15.79 -10.51 -18.85
CA THR A 4 16.51 -10.08 -17.66
C THR A 4 15.50 -10.08 -16.51
N PRO A 5 15.75 -10.77 -15.39
CA PRO A 5 14.81 -10.83 -14.28
C PRO A 5 14.46 -9.41 -13.81
N CYS A 6 13.18 -9.15 -13.59
CA CYS A 6 12.71 -7.84 -13.15
C CYS A 6 13.19 -7.61 -11.71
N ARG A 7 14.09 -6.63 -11.54
CA ARG A 7 14.75 -6.34 -10.27
C ARG A 7 14.05 -5.18 -9.57
N VAL A 8 13.74 -5.40 -8.29
CA VAL A 8 13.08 -4.45 -7.39
C VAL A 8 14.10 -4.00 -6.34
N LEU A 9 14.31 -2.69 -6.21
CA LEU A 9 14.95 -2.13 -5.02
C LEU A 9 13.86 -1.81 -4.01
N SER A 10 13.88 -2.48 -2.85
CA SER A 10 12.94 -2.26 -1.76
C SER A 10 13.61 -1.57 -0.59
N ILE A 11 13.15 -0.36 -0.24
CA ILE A 11 13.67 0.47 0.85
C ILE A 11 12.58 0.64 1.91
N GLN A 12 12.61 -0.21 2.94
CA GLN A 12 11.54 -0.35 3.93
C GLN A 12 12.09 -0.78 5.29
N SER A 13 11.24 -0.85 6.33
CA SER A 13 11.62 -1.39 7.63
C SER A 13 11.90 -2.89 7.60
N HIS A 14 12.74 -3.38 8.53
CA HIS A 14 12.93 -4.79 8.80
C HIS A 14 12.61 -5.13 10.26
N VAL A 15 11.96 -6.27 10.47
CA VAL A 15 11.67 -6.84 11.79
C VAL A 15 12.08 -8.31 11.86
N ALA A 16 12.69 -8.72 12.97
CA ALA A 16 13.05 -10.12 13.20
C ALA A 16 11.80 -11.02 13.36
N PHE A 17 10.83 -10.58 14.17
CA PHE A 17 9.55 -11.26 14.40
C PHE A 17 8.38 -10.51 13.75
N GLY A 18 7.44 -11.27 13.18
CA GLY A 18 6.25 -10.73 12.50
C GLY A 18 6.47 -10.32 11.05
N TYR A 19 5.46 -9.70 10.44
CA TYR A 19 5.45 -9.32 9.02
C TYR A 19 4.99 -7.87 8.81
N VAL A 20 5.96 -6.96 8.74
CA VAL A 20 5.78 -5.55 8.29
C VAL A 20 6.96 -5.14 7.41
N GLY A 21 6.85 -3.99 6.74
CA GLY A 21 7.89 -3.41 5.90
C GLY A 21 8.39 -4.37 4.83
N GLY A 22 9.71 -4.42 4.67
CA GLY A 22 10.39 -5.31 3.73
C GLY A 22 10.03 -6.77 3.96
N LYS A 23 9.81 -7.20 5.20
CA LYS A 23 9.47 -8.61 5.47
C LYS A 23 8.06 -8.98 4.97
N ALA A 24 7.14 -8.01 4.92
CA ALA A 24 5.82 -8.19 4.33
C ALA A 24 5.81 -8.04 2.80
N ALA A 25 6.78 -7.33 2.22
CA ALA A 25 6.84 -7.07 0.77
C ALA A 25 7.74 -8.06 -0.01
N VAL A 26 8.91 -8.40 0.53
CA VAL A 26 9.99 -9.14 -0.16
C VAL A 26 9.55 -10.56 -0.52
N PHE A 27 9.03 -11.32 0.45
CA PHE A 27 8.63 -12.71 0.19
C PHE A 27 7.52 -12.82 -0.86
N PRO A 28 6.45 -11.98 -0.81
CA PRO A 28 5.46 -11.98 -1.87
C PRO A 28 6.00 -11.62 -3.26
N LEU A 29 6.91 -10.64 -3.35
CA LEU A 29 7.57 -10.27 -4.61
C LEU A 29 8.43 -11.43 -5.15
N GLN A 30 9.19 -12.10 -4.28
CA GLN A 30 9.97 -13.27 -4.66
C GLN A 30 9.10 -14.44 -5.12
N CYS A 31 7.94 -14.67 -4.48
CA CYS A 31 6.96 -15.66 -4.94
C CYS A 31 6.45 -15.38 -6.35
N LEU A 32 6.42 -14.11 -6.76
CA LEU A 32 6.02 -13.67 -8.10
C LEU A 32 7.19 -13.58 -9.09
N GLY A 33 8.38 -14.03 -8.70
CA GLY A 33 9.55 -14.17 -9.59
C GLY A 33 10.41 -12.90 -9.73
N PHE A 34 10.27 -11.93 -8.81
CA PHE A 34 11.14 -10.75 -8.79
C PHE A 34 12.43 -11.03 -8.01
N ASP A 35 13.55 -10.53 -8.52
CA ASP A 35 14.76 -10.34 -7.73
C ASP A 35 14.58 -9.09 -6.86
N VAL A 36 14.67 -9.23 -5.54
CA VAL A 36 14.44 -8.11 -4.63
C VAL A 36 15.72 -7.77 -3.88
N ASP A 37 16.29 -6.61 -4.19
CA ASP A 37 17.40 -6.01 -3.46
C ASP A 37 16.82 -5.21 -2.28
N VAL A 38 17.25 -5.53 -1.07
CA VAL A 38 16.63 -5.02 0.16
C VAL A 38 17.58 -4.05 0.86
N VAL A 39 17.09 -2.85 1.15
CA VAL A 39 17.77 -1.88 2.02
C VAL A 39 16.87 -1.57 3.20
N ASN A 40 17.32 -2.00 4.39
CA ASN A 40 16.56 -1.86 5.62
C ASN A 40 16.74 -0.46 6.22
N THR A 41 15.64 0.24 6.47
CA THR A 41 15.63 1.58 7.09
C THR A 41 15.70 1.50 8.62
N VAL A 42 15.27 0.37 9.17
CA VAL A 42 15.38 0.00 10.59
C VAL A 42 15.60 -1.50 10.68
N ASN A 43 16.24 -1.97 11.75
CA ASN A 43 16.36 -3.37 12.08
C ASN A 43 15.84 -3.58 13.52
N PHE A 44 14.56 -3.92 13.64
CA PHE A 44 13.89 -4.08 14.94
C PHE A 44 13.58 -5.55 15.28
N SER A 45 13.31 -5.81 16.55
CA SER A 45 12.87 -7.13 17.04
C SER A 45 11.49 -7.50 16.49
N ASN A 46 10.57 -6.55 16.43
CA ASN A 46 9.16 -6.71 16.03
C ASN A 46 8.56 -5.33 15.74
N HIS A 47 7.34 -5.30 15.19
CA HIS A 47 6.65 -4.03 14.91
C HIS A 47 6.15 -3.35 16.19
N THR A 48 5.94 -2.03 16.14
CA THR A 48 5.58 -1.18 17.29
C THR A 48 4.22 -1.53 17.92
N GLY A 49 3.35 -2.18 17.15
CA GLY A 49 2.04 -2.69 17.59
C GLY A 49 2.09 -3.64 18.80
N TYR A 50 3.23 -4.25 19.14
CA TYR A 50 3.40 -5.02 20.39
C TYR A 50 3.53 -4.16 21.66
N GLY A 51 3.82 -2.85 21.51
CA GLY A 51 4.07 -1.94 22.64
C GLY A 51 5.49 -2.02 23.22
N ARG A 52 6.21 -3.13 23.04
CA ARG A 52 7.64 -3.26 23.34
C ARG A 52 8.37 -3.72 22.08
N PHE A 53 9.50 -3.08 21.78
CA PHE A 53 10.37 -3.44 20.67
C PHE A 53 11.78 -2.88 20.95
N GLY A 54 12.79 -3.41 20.27
CA GLY A 54 14.16 -2.90 20.33
C GLY A 54 14.86 -3.06 18.99
N GLY A 55 16.04 -2.46 18.86
CA GLY A 55 16.89 -2.55 17.67
C GLY A 55 17.41 -1.19 17.22
N SER A 56 17.88 -1.09 15.97
CA SER A 56 18.55 0.08 15.43
C SER A 56 17.78 0.72 14.27
N ARG A 57 18.05 2.01 14.03
CA ARG A 57 17.63 2.75 12.84
C ARG A 57 18.86 2.96 11.96
N THR A 58 18.73 2.75 10.66
CA THR A 58 19.81 3.02 9.71
C THR A 58 19.93 4.53 9.52
N THR A 59 21.13 5.08 9.65
CA THR A 59 21.33 6.53 9.52
C THR A 59 21.34 6.98 8.05
N ALA A 60 21.28 8.29 7.83
CA ALA A 60 21.36 8.86 6.48
C ALA A 60 22.72 8.58 5.83
N GLU A 61 23.79 8.56 6.62
CA GLU A 61 25.16 8.25 6.21
C GLU A 61 25.29 6.78 5.81
N GLU A 62 24.81 5.86 6.65
CA GLU A 62 24.81 4.42 6.35
C GLU A 62 24.02 4.10 5.07
N LEU A 63 22.84 4.72 4.88
CA LEU A 63 22.08 4.59 3.63
C LEU A 63 22.87 5.11 2.43
N SER A 64 23.54 6.26 2.57
CA SER A 64 24.34 6.85 1.49
C SER A 64 25.51 5.94 1.11
N GLU A 65 26.21 5.37 2.10
CA GLU A 65 27.31 4.42 1.89
C GLU A 65 26.84 3.17 1.12
N ILE A 66 25.69 2.59 1.50
CA ILE A 66 25.11 1.44 0.80
C ILE A 66 24.79 1.82 -0.66
N PHE A 67 24.14 2.96 -0.89
CA PHE A 67 23.77 3.37 -2.24
C PHE A 67 24.99 3.67 -3.11
N CYS A 68 26.01 4.34 -2.57
CA CYS A 68 27.28 4.60 -3.25
C CYS A 68 27.98 3.28 -3.62
N ALA A 69 28.10 2.35 -2.67
CA ALA A 69 28.73 1.05 -2.93
C ALA A 69 27.97 0.23 -3.99
N LEU A 70 26.63 0.24 -3.97
CA LEU A 70 25.83 -0.40 -5.02
C LEU A 70 26.07 0.25 -6.39
N GLU A 71 26.27 1.56 -6.44
CA GLU A 71 26.50 2.29 -7.68
C GLU A 71 27.91 2.06 -8.23
N GLU A 72 28.94 2.13 -7.39
CA GLU A 72 30.34 1.87 -7.73
C GLU A 72 30.55 0.45 -8.27
N ASN A 73 29.82 -0.53 -7.72
CA ASN A 73 29.83 -1.91 -8.21
C ASN A 73 28.91 -2.13 -9.44
N GLY A 74 28.21 -1.10 -9.91
CA GLY A 74 27.29 -1.20 -11.05
C GLY A 74 26.02 -2.00 -10.78
N LEU A 75 25.70 -2.27 -9.50
CA LEU A 75 24.57 -3.07 -9.04
C LEU A 75 23.27 -2.26 -8.88
N LEU A 76 23.38 -0.93 -8.73
CA LEU A 76 22.23 -0.04 -8.55
C LEU A 76 21.46 0.17 -9.86
N ARG A 77 20.84 -0.87 -10.42
CA ARG A 77 20.08 -0.86 -11.69
C ARG A 77 18.68 -1.50 -11.55
N PRO A 78 17.84 -1.02 -10.60
CA PRO A 78 16.51 -1.56 -10.45
C PRO A 78 15.60 -1.14 -11.61
N SER A 79 14.74 -2.05 -12.03
CA SER A 79 13.61 -1.76 -12.95
C SER A 79 12.37 -1.27 -12.20
N ARG A 80 12.31 -1.52 -10.89
CA ARG A 80 11.22 -1.08 -10.00
C ARG A 80 11.78 -0.62 -8.66
N LEU A 81 11.16 0.40 -8.08
CA LEU A 81 11.48 0.92 -6.75
C LEU A 81 10.23 0.81 -5.86
N LEU A 82 10.41 0.30 -4.64
CA LEU A 82 9.41 0.32 -3.58
C LEU A 82 9.97 1.07 -2.38
N THR A 83 9.27 2.10 -1.93
CA THR A 83 9.55 2.75 -0.65
C THR A 83 8.34 2.63 0.26
N GLY A 84 8.60 2.46 1.54
CA GLY A 84 7.58 2.43 2.59
C GLY A 84 8.11 3.12 3.84
N TYR A 85 7.90 2.51 5.02
CA TYR A 85 8.32 3.12 6.29
C TYR A 85 9.82 3.46 6.34
N ILE A 86 10.12 4.75 6.54
CA ILE A 86 11.46 5.30 6.76
C ILE A 86 11.46 6.12 8.05
N ALA A 87 12.31 5.74 9.00
CA ALA A 87 12.35 6.34 10.33
C ALA A 87 13.14 7.66 10.34
N GLY A 88 12.53 8.75 9.88
CA GLY A 88 13.03 10.12 10.10
C GLY A 88 13.41 10.89 8.84
N ALA A 89 13.45 12.22 8.98
CA ALA A 89 13.57 13.16 7.87
C ALA A 89 14.92 13.08 7.13
N LEU A 90 16.03 12.88 7.84
CA LEU A 90 17.35 12.78 7.20
C LEU A 90 17.46 11.54 6.31
N ALA A 91 17.09 10.37 6.84
CA ALA A 91 17.06 9.13 6.08
C ALA A 91 16.10 9.21 4.88
N LEU A 92 14.91 9.80 5.09
CA LEU A 92 13.93 10.01 4.01
C LEU A 92 14.49 10.94 2.92
N SER A 93 15.25 11.98 3.28
CA SER A 93 15.90 12.88 2.32
C SER A 93 16.96 12.18 1.48
N THR A 94 17.73 11.26 2.07
CA THR A 94 18.68 10.41 1.33
C THR A 94 17.95 9.52 0.32
N VAL A 95 16.83 8.90 0.73
CA VAL A 95 16.01 8.07 -0.17
C VAL A 95 15.36 8.91 -1.28
N ALA A 96 14.88 10.11 -0.97
CA ALA A 96 14.34 11.05 -1.96
C ALA A 96 15.38 11.43 -3.03
N SER A 97 16.61 11.69 -2.58
CA SER A 97 17.75 11.99 -3.47
C SER A 97 18.07 10.80 -4.39
N LEU A 98 18.09 9.59 -3.84
CA LEU A 98 18.27 8.37 -4.64
C LEU A 98 17.14 8.18 -5.66
N ALA A 99 15.88 8.30 -5.24
CA ALA A 99 14.72 8.12 -6.11
C ALA A 99 14.74 9.11 -7.28
N SER A 100 15.14 10.36 -7.03
CA SER A 100 15.31 11.40 -8.05
C SER A 100 16.39 11.00 -9.08
N ARG A 101 17.57 10.55 -8.62
CA ARG A 101 18.66 10.09 -9.51
C ARG A 101 18.23 8.88 -10.35
N LEU A 102 17.57 7.90 -9.73
CA LEU A 102 17.08 6.71 -10.44
C LEU A 102 16.06 7.08 -11.52
N ARG A 103 15.10 7.98 -11.22
CA ARG A 103 14.11 8.48 -12.19
C ARG A 103 14.74 9.27 -13.33
N GLN A 104 15.74 10.11 -13.05
CA GLN A 104 16.46 10.87 -14.08
C GLN A 104 17.23 9.95 -15.03
N ARG A 105 17.75 8.83 -14.53
CA ARG A 105 18.48 7.85 -15.33
C ARG A 105 17.55 6.97 -16.16
N ASP A 106 16.37 6.64 -15.63
CA ASP A 106 15.40 5.79 -16.31
C ASP A 106 13.97 6.30 -16.08
N LEU A 107 13.41 6.93 -17.12
CA LEU A 107 12.03 7.40 -17.12
C LEU A 107 11.01 6.25 -17.09
N THR A 108 11.42 5.02 -17.45
CA THR A 108 10.57 3.83 -17.45
C THR A 108 10.52 3.12 -16.09
N LEU A 109 11.33 3.54 -15.12
CA LEU A 109 11.35 3.02 -13.75
C LEU A 109 9.93 2.99 -13.16
N ILE A 110 9.48 1.85 -12.66
CA ILE A 110 8.20 1.80 -11.95
C ILE A 110 8.47 2.08 -10.48
N TYR A 111 8.03 3.23 -9.99
CA TYR A 111 8.19 3.61 -8.60
C TYR A 111 6.85 3.59 -7.87
N VAL A 112 6.70 2.66 -6.92
CA VAL A 112 5.60 2.64 -5.95
C VAL A 112 6.08 3.33 -4.68
N LEU A 113 5.48 4.47 -4.36
CA LEU A 113 5.74 5.22 -3.13
C LEU A 113 4.58 5.00 -2.17
N ASP A 114 4.85 4.34 -1.05
CA ASP A 114 3.94 4.26 0.08
C ASP A 114 4.33 5.35 1.10
N PRO A 115 3.62 6.48 1.17
CA PRO A 115 4.02 7.63 1.98
C PRO A 115 3.63 7.43 3.45
N VAL A 116 4.23 6.43 4.10
CA VAL A 116 3.90 6.00 5.47
C VAL A 116 4.10 7.15 6.45
N LEU A 117 3.02 7.85 6.75
CA LEU A 117 2.97 9.03 7.63
C LEU A 117 2.21 8.70 8.91
N GLY A 118 1.17 7.88 8.83
CA GLY A 118 0.33 7.55 9.96
C GLY A 118 -0.99 6.89 9.56
N ASP A 119 -1.82 6.60 10.55
CA ASP A 119 -3.13 5.99 10.34
C ASP A 119 -4.08 6.43 11.46
N ALA A 120 -5.39 6.36 11.21
CA ALA A 120 -6.45 6.62 12.18
C ALA A 120 -6.25 7.93 13.00
N GLY A 121 -5.81 9.01 12.34
CA GLY A 121 -5.63 10.31 12.95
C GLY A 121 -4.31 10.51 13.71
N LYS A 122 -3.38 9.55 13.67
CA LYS A 122 -2.11 9.61 14.41
C LYS A 122 -0.92 9.46 13.48
N LEU A 123 -0.01 10.44 13.53
CA LEU A 123 1.28 10.36 12.84
C LEU A 123 2.21 9.35 13.52
N TYR A 124 2.90 8.55 12.70
CA TYR A 124 3.94 7.60 13.12
C TYR A 124 5.35 8.18 13.00
N VAL A 125 5.50 9.24 12.21
CA VAL A 125 6.79 9.89 11.91
C VAL A 125 6.76 11.36 12.29
N SER A 126 7.95 11.98 12.32
CA SER A 126 8.07 13.42 12.55
C SER A 126 7.33 14.20 11.45
N PRO A 127 6.62 15.30 11.78
CA PRO A 127 6.02 16.20 10.80
C PRO A 127 6.99 16.73 9.74
N GLU A 128 8.30 16.75 10.04
CA GLU A 128 9.36 17.11 9.09
C GLU A 128 9.43 16.17 7.87
N CYS A 129 8.85 14.96 7.95
CA CYS A 129 8.80 14.03 6.83
C CYS A 129 7.78 14.45 5.76
N ILE A 130 6.75 15.23 6.13
CA ILE A 130 5.66 15.64 5.23
C ILE A 130 6.19 16.41 3.99
N PRO A 131 6.98 17.49 4.14
CA PRO A 131 7.52 18.21 2.97
C PRO A 131 8.45 17.35 2.10
N ILE A 132 9.15 16.39 2.70
CA ILE A 132 10.03 15.49 1.94
C ILE A 132 9.18 14.52 1.12
N TYR A 133 8.14 13.90 1.70
CA TYR A 133 7.22 13.07 0.94
C TYR A 133 6.54 13.86 -0.18
N GLN A 134 6.09 15.09 0.07
CA GLN A 134 5.53 15.98 -0.97
C GLN A 134 6.51 16.19 -2.14
N SER A 135 7.82 16.33 -1.86
CA SER A 135 8.85 16.44 -2.90
C SER A 135 9.09 15.13 -3.68
N MET A 136 8.74 13.98 -3.10
CA MET A 136 8.88 12.67 -3.73
C MET A 136 7.67 12.29 -4.59
N LEU A 137 6.50 12.88 -4.34
CA LEU A 137 5.25 12.57 -5.07
C LEU A 137 5.42 12.64 -6.61
N PRO A 138 6.07 13.68 -7.19
CA PRO A 138 6.25 13.76 -8.65
C PRO A 138 7.19 12.68 -9.24
N LEU A 139 7.97 11.99 -8.40
CA LEU A 139 8.89 10.95 -8.84
C LEU A 139 8.17 9.59 -9.01
N ALA A 140 7.03 9.42 -8.34
CA ALA A 140 6.30 8.17 -8.24
C ALA A 140 5.54 7.85 -9.53
N THR A 141 5.55 6.57 -9.91
CA THR A 141 4.64 6.05 -10.93
C THR A 141 3.26 5.84 -10.34
N VAL A 142 3.19 5.44 -9.07
CA VAL A 142 1.95 5.32 -8.29
C VAL A 142 2.25 5.58 -6.82
N ILE A 143 1.30 6.20 -6.12
CA ILE A 143 1.32 6.30 -4.67
C ILE A 143 0.21 5.44 -4.05
N THR A 144 0.44 4.90 -2.85
CA THR A 144 -0.52 4.01 -2.13
C THR A 144 -0.95 4.51 -0.74
N PRO A 145 -1.22 5.82 -0.54
CA PRO A 145 -1.58 6.35 0.77
C PRO A 145 -2.90 5.76 1.28
N ASN A 146 -3.08 5.71 2.60
CA ASN A 146 -4.42 5.61 3.20
C ASN A 146 -5.13 6.99 3.22
N TRP A 147 -6.41 7.04 3.60
CA TRP A 147 -7.18 8.29 3.62
C TRP A 147 -6.52 9.40 4.46
N PHE A 148 -5.99 9.06 5.64
CA PHE A 148 -5.41 10.03 6.58
C PHE A 148 -4.13 10.64 6.01
N GLU A 149 -3.35 9.85 5.28
CA GLU A 149 -2.13 10.30 4.61
C GLU A 149 -2.45 11.24 3.44
N VAL A 150 -3.53 10.98 2.69
CA VAL A 150 -4.04 11.91 1.67
C VAL A 150 -4.42 13.25 2.30
N GLU A 151 -5.19 13.24 3.39
CA GLU A 151 -5.59 14.47 4.10
C GLU A 151 -4.35 15.22 4.64
N THR A 152 -3.35 14.49 5.13
CA THR A 152 -2.10 15.05 5.65
C THR A 152 -1.26 15.70 4.54
N LEU A 153 -1.08 15.01 3.40
CA LEU A 153 -0.27 15.49 2.27
C LEU A 153 -0.91 16.68 1.57
N THR A 154 -2.23 16.65 1.39
CA THR A 154 -2.98 17.69 0.65
C THR A 154 -3.49 18.82 1.56
N LYS A 155 -3.51 18.61 2.88
CA LYS A 155 -4.13 19.50 3.88
C LYS A 155 -5.64 19.71 3.64
N ILE A 156 -6.30 18.74 3.02
CA ILE A 156 -7.74 18.77 2.73
C ILE A 156 -8.40 17.62 3.48
N GLU A 157 -9.27 17.93 4.44
CA GLU A 157 -10.12 16.94 5.09
C GLU A 157 -11.22 16.46 4.13
N MET A 158 -11.38 15.15 4.00
CA MET A 158 -12.34 14.50 3.10
C MET A 158 -13.67 14.25 3.83
N THR A 159 -14.56 15.22 3.73
CA THR A 159 -15.87 15.23 4.38
C THR A 159 -17.05 15.11 3.41
N ASP A 160 -16.80 15.22 2.10
CA ASP A 160 -17.79 15.16 1.02
C ASP A 160 -17.13 14.82 -0.33
N LEU A 161 -17.93 14.67 -1.39
CA LEU A 161 -17.41 14.42 -2.74
C LEU A 161 -16.54 15.58 -3.26
N ALA A 162 -16.88 16.81 -2.90
CA ALA A 162 -16.17 18.00 -3.36
C ALA A 162 -14.74 18.07 -2.80
N SER A 163 -14.55 17.74 -1.52
CA SER A 163 -13.25 17.66 -0.85
C SER A 163 -12.42 16.50 -1.39
N LEU A 164 -13.01 15.32 -1.64
CA LEU A 164 -12.34 14.20 -2.30
C LEU A 164 -11.85 14.60 -3.72
N LYS A 165 -12.69 15.26 -4.52
CA LYS A 165 -12.30 15.80 -5.83
C LYS A 165 -11.16 16.81 -5.73
N ARG A 166 -11.19 17.71 -4.75
CA ARG A 166 -10.11 18.70 -4.52
C ARG A 166 -8.79 18.02 -4.12
N ALA A 167 -8.84 17.02 -3.24
CA ALA A 167 -7.65 16.27 -2.83
C ALA A 167 -7.00 15.54 -4.03
N LEU A 168 -7.80 14.88 -4.87
CA LEU A 168 -7.31 14.24 -6.10
C LEU A 168 -6.75 15.27 -7.10
N ARG A 169 -7.37 16.45 -7.24
CA ARG A 169 -6.81 17.55 -8.06
C ARG A 169 -5.44 17.99 -7.57
N VAL A 170 -5.28 18.22 -6.28
CA VAL A 170 -3.96 18.59 -5.71
C VAL A 170 -2.92 17.51 -6.01
N LEU A 171 -3.25 16.23 -5.82
CA LEU A 171 -2.32 15.13 -6.12
C LEU A 171 -1.92 15.07 -7.60
N HIS A 172 -2.87 15.23 -8.53
CA HIS A 172 -2.62 15.11 -9.95
C HIS A 172 -2.03 16.38 -10.61
N GLU A 173 -2.52 17.57 -10.24
CA GLU A 173 -2.17 18.83 -10.89
C GLU A 173 -0.98 19.52 -10.23
N GLU A 174 -0.97 19.61 -8.88
CA GLU A 174 0.09 20.28 -8.13
C GLU A 174 1.28 19.34 -7.92
N TYR A 175 1.03 18.14 -7.38
CA TYR A 175 2.07 17.16 -7.11
C TYR A 175 2.41 16.25 -8.30
N ARG A 176 1.70 16.39 -9.43
CA ARG A 176 1.97 15.69 -10.69
C ARG A 176 2.04 14.17 -10.56
N VAL A 177 1.28 13.61 -9.63
CA VAL A 177 1.22 12.16 -9.45
C VAL A 177 0.35 11.56 -10.56
N PRO A 178 0.86 10.67 -11.41
CA PRO A 178 0.06 10.12 -12.50
C PRO A 178 -1.00 9.13 -12.01
N ASN A 179 -0.68 8.33 -10.99
CA ASN A 179 -1.57 7.30 -10.46
C ASN A 179 -1.65 7.37 -8.93
N VAL A 180 -2.86 7.40 -8.40
CA VAL A 180 -3.13 7.41 -6.95
C VAL A 180 -4.00 6.21 -6.61
N ILE A 181 -3.59 5.43 -5.61
CA ILE A 181 -4.46 4.43 -4.98
C ILE A 181 -4.64 4.83 -3.52
N ILE A 182 -5.83 5.30 -3.15
CA ILE A 182 -6.20 5.44 -1.76
C ILE A 182 -6.52 4.03 -1.24
N SER A 183 -5.56 3.44 -0.54
CA SER A 183 -5.55 2.02 -0.17
C SER A 183 -6.73 1.63 0.73
N SER A 184 -7.11 2.54 1.62
CA SER A 184 -8.28 2.42 2.48
C SER A 184 -8.91 3.78 2.73
N MET A 185 -10.25 3.81 2.73
CA MET A 185 -11.07 4.93 3.19
C MET A 185 -12.22 4.39 4.02
N ILE A 186 -12.52 5.05 5.14
CA ILE A 186 -13.71 4.74 5.94
C ILE A 186 -14.96 5.08 5.11
N LEU A 187 -15.90 4.14 5.03
CA LEU A 187 -17.18 4.34 4.35
C LEU A 187 -18.13 5.23 5.17
N LYS A 188 -17.81 6.53 5.25
CA LYS A 188 -18.65 7.55 5.90
C LYS A 188 -20.05 7.61 5.24
N PRO A 189 -21.10 8.08 5.95
CA PRO A 189 -22.47 8.12 5.41
C PRO A 189 -22.60 8.80 4.04
N TRP A 190 -21.98 9.98 3.88
CA TRP A 190 -21.99 10.73 2.61
C TRP A 190 -21.40 9.91 1.45
N LEU A 191 -20.37 9.09 1.72
CA LEU A 191 -19.72 8.28 0.70
C LEU A 191 -20.61 7.11 0.29
N LYS A 192 -21.29 6.47 1.26
CA LYS A 192 -22.26 5.40 0.98
C LYS A 192 -23.40 5.88 0.06
N GLU A 193 -23.87 7.11 0.26
CA GLU A 193 -24.97 7.69 -0.52
C GLU A 193 -24.59 7.93 -1.99
N ILE A 194 -23.37 8.38 -2.26
CA ILE A 194 -22.93 8.73 -3.62
C ILE A 194 -22.32 7.57 -4.40
N LEU A 195 -21.94 6.46 -3.73
CA LEU A 195 -21.32 5.32 -4.39
C LEU A 195 -22.29 4.71 -5.42
N PRO A 196 -21.83 4.36 -6.63
CA PRO A 196 -22.62 3.61 -7.61
C PRO A 196 -23.05 2.24 -7.07
N GLU A 197 -24.20 1.73 -7.52
CA GLU A 197 -24.77 0.46 -7.04
C GLU A 197 -23.82 -0.73 -7.19
N ASN A 198 -23.03 -0.78 -8.27
CA ASN A 198 -22.04 -1.84 -8.52
C ASN A 198 -20.79 -1.76 -7.63
N ILE A 199 -20.57 -0.62 -6.93
CA ILE A 199 -19.44 -0.41 -6.01
C ILE A 199 -19.88 -0.53 -4.55
N ARG A 200 -21.15 -0.25 -4.26
CA ARG A 200 -21.70 -0.33 -2.90
C ARG A 200 -21.48 -1.74 -2.33
N PRO A 201 -21.20 -1.85 -1.02
CA PRO A 201 -21.18 -3.15 -0.38
C PRO A 201 -22.52 -3.86 -0.55
N VAL A 202 -22.48 -5.17 -0.80
CA VAL A 202 -23.69 -5.99 -0.87
C VAL A 202 -24.30 -6.02 0.53
N GLN A 203 -25.40 -5.29 0.73
CA GLN A 203 -26.14 -5.32 1.99
C GLN A 203 -26.85 -6.67 2.12
N SER A 204 -26.26 -7.60 2.86
CA SER A 204 -27.03 -8.74 3.36
C SER A 204 -27.79 -8.31 4.62
N LEU A 205 -29.00 -8.83 4.83
CA LEU A 205 -29.85 -8.51 5.98
C LEU A 205 -29.17 -8.79 7.34
N ASP A 206 -28.10 -9.59 7.35
CA ASP A 206 -27.29 -9.97 8.51
C ASP A 206 -25.90 -9.30 8.57
N ASP A 207 -25.53 -8.47 7.58
CA ASP A 207 -24.18 -7.90 7.50
C ASP A 207 -24.06 -6.60 8.32
N GLN A 208 -23.63 -6.73 9.58
CA GLN A 208 -23.20 -5.61 10.41
C GLN A 208 -21.72 -5.24 10.19
N SER A 209 -21.04 -5.80 9.18
CA SER A 209 -19.61 -5.53 8.99
C SER A 209 -19.36 -4.10 8.52
N ASP A 210 -18.36 -3.47 9.11
CA ASP A 210 -17.81 -2.24 8.57
C ASP A 210 -17.17 -2.54 7.20
N HIS A 211 -17.16 -1.54 6.32
CA HIS A 211 -16.50 -1.65 5.02
C HIS A 211 -15.49 -0.51 4.85
N LEU A 212 -14.44 -0.79 4.09
CA LEU A 212 -13.49 0.20 3.60
C LEU A 212 -13.64 0.33 2.08
N LEU A 213 -13.42 1.53 1.55
CA LEU A 213 -13.29 1.76 0.11
C LEU A 213 -11.81 1.76 -0.27
N CYS A 214 -11.43 0.98 -1.27
CA CYS A 214 -10.21 1.23 -2.03
C CYS A 214 -10.59 2.05 -3.27
N LEU A 215 -9.87 3.14 -3.53
CA LEU A 215 -10.13 4.03 -4.67
C LEU A 215 -8.86 4.22 -5.50
N CYS A 216 -8.97 4.08 -6.82
CA CYS A 216 -7.92 4.34 -7.79
C CYS A 216 -8.27 5.56 -8.63
N SER A 217 -7.29 6.41 -8.89
CA SER A 217 -7.37 7.56 -9.77
C SER A 217 -6.17 7.55 -10.72
N ALA A 218 -6.42 7.29 -12.00
CA ALA A 218 -5.41 7.29 -13.05
C ALA A 218 -5.58 8.54 -13.93
N SER A 219 -4.61 9.46 -13.87
CA SER A 219 -4.62 10.68 -14.69
C SER A 219 -4.52 10.35 -16.17
N HIS A 220 -5.27 11.08 -17.00
CA HIS A 220 -5.10 11.01 -18.45
C HIS A 220 -3.84 11.77 -18.85
N ASN A 221 -2.96 11.14 -19.62
CA ASN A 221 -1.96 11.88 -20.38
C ASN A 221 -2.70 12.66 -21.47
N ILE A 222 -2.99 13.94 -21.18
CA ILE A 222 -3.27 15.03 -22.11
C ILE A 222 -4.03 14.60 -23.37
N ASP A 223 -5.36 14.53 -23.29
CA ASP A 223 -6.25 14.70 -24.45
C ASP A 223 -7.68 15.03 -23.99
N ASN A 224 -8.01 16.33 -23.99
CA ASN A 224 -9.33 16.94 -24.19
C ASN A 224 -10.62 16.29 -23.62
N THR A 225 -10.55 15.50 -22.55
CA THR A 225 -11.74 15.07 -21.79
C THR A 225 -12.04 16.07 -20.67
N SER A 226 -13.32 16.27 -20.35
CA SER A 226 -13.75 17.09 -19.19
C SER A 226 -13.27 16.53 -17.85
N ASP A 227 -12.90 15.24 -17.83
CA ASP A 227 -12.59 14.49 -16.63
C ASP A 227 -11.08 14.46 -16.41
N LEU A 228 -10.64 14.79 -15.19
CA LEU A 228 -9.23 14.87 -14.79
C LEU A 228 -8.55 13.49 -14.83
N SER A 229 -9.26 12.46 -14.41
CA SER A 229 -8.72 11.10 -14.22
C SER A 229 -9.83 10.06 -14.31
N VAL A 230 -9.46 8.82 -14.65
CA VAL A 230 -10.38 7.68 -14.55
C VAL A 230 -10.40 7.18 -13.10
N ILE A 231 -11.61 7.11 -12.54
CA ILE A 231 -11.82 6.61 -11.17
C ILE A 231 -12.35 5.18 -11.20
N HIS A 232 -11.72 4.33 -10.40
CA HIS A 232 -12.25 3.01 -10.04
C HIS A 232 -12.30 2.87 -8.53
N ALA A 233 -13.26 2.11 -8.01
CA ALA A 233 -13.33 1.83 -6.59
C ALA A 233 -13.86 0.41 -6.32
N HIS A 234 -13.56 -0.11 -5.13
CA HIS A 234 -14.12 -1.37 -4.64
C HIS A 234 -14.31 -1.29 -3.13
N ALA A 235 -15.50 -1.63 -2.65
CA ALA A 235 -15.77 -1.76 -1.23
C ALA A 235 -15.34 -3.14 -0.71
N VAL A 236 -14.60 -3.17 0.38
CA VAL A 236 -14.07 -4.39 1.01
C VAL A 236 -14.61 -4.49 2.42
N SER A 237 -15.17 -5.64 2.80
CA SER A 237 -15.60 -5.91 4.17
C SER A 237 -14.41 -5.96 5.12
N CYS A 238 -14.55 -5.29 6.27
CA CYS A 238 -13.58 -5.34 7.35
C CYS A 238 -13.59 -6.71 8.02
N LEU A 239 -12.39 -7.20 8.35
CA LEU A 239 -12.24 -8.34 9.25
C LEU A 239 -12.02 -7.80 10.66
N PRO A 240 -12.62 -8.42 11.68
CA PRO A 240 -12.50 -7.92 13.05
C PRO A 240 -11.06 -8.11 13.55
N GLY A 241 -10.52 -7.03 14.10
CA GLY A 241 -9.17 -6.99 14.65
C GLY A 241 -8.24 -6.02 13.92
N TYR A 242 -7.06 -5.83 14.50
CA TYR A 242 -5.99 -5.00 13.94
C TYR A 242 -4.89 -5.90 13.39
N PHE A 243 -4.53 -5.68 12.13
CA PHE A 243 -3.49 -6.39 11.41
C PHE A 243 -2.38 -5.40 11.05
N SER A 244 -1.12 -5.77 11.30
CA SER A 244 0.04 -4.96 10.91
C SER A 244 0.62 -5.46 9.59
N GLY A 245 1.23 -4.57 8.80
CA GLY A 245 1.89 -4.93 7.54
C GLY A 245 0.97 -5.05 6.32
N VAL A 246 -0.32 -4.70 6.48
CA VAL A 246 -1.31 -4.78 5.41
C VAL A 246 -0.98 -3.84 4.26
N GLY A 247 -0.63 -2.58 4.57
CA GLY A 247 -0.18 -1.59 3.58
C GLY A 247 1.08 -2.05 2.84
N ASP A 248 2.06 -2.60 3.57
CA ASP A 248 3.31 -3.08 2.98
C ASP A 248 3.07 -4.21 1.96
N LEU A 249 2.21 -5.19 2.31
CA LEU A 249 1.80 -6.27 1.40
C LEU A 249 1.02 -5.70 0.20
N PHE A 250 0.10 -4.78 0.45
CA PHE A 250 -0.72 -4.15 -0.58
C PHE A 250 0.15 -3.42 -1.62
N SER A 251 1.05 -2.55 -1.16
CA SER A 251 2.00 -1.79 -1.97
C SER A 251 2.92 -2.72 -2.79
N ALA A 252 3.36 -3.84 -2.21
CA ALA A 252 4.12 -4.85 -2.92
C ALA A 252 3.30 -5.55 -4.02
N MET A 253 2.02 -5.86 -3.78
CA MET A 253 1.14 -6.43 -4.80
C MET A 253 0.81 -5.43 -5.90
N VAL A 254 0.59 -4.16 -5.58
CA VAL A 254 0.45 -3.09 -6.58
C VAL A 254 1.70 -3.06 -7.46
N LEU A 255 2.89 -3.03 -6.85
CA LEU A 255 4.15 -3.05 -7.61
C LEU A 255 4.27 -4.26 -8.52
N ALA A 256 3.92 -5.45 -8.03
CA ALA A 256 4.07 -6.69 -8.80
C ALA A 256 3.15 -6.73 -10.02
N HIS A 257 1.90 -6.28 -9.87
CA HIS A 257 0.86 -6.38 -10.91
C HIS A 257 0.75 -5.14 -11.80
N LEU A 258 1.40 -4.02 -11.42
CA LEU A 258 1.43 -2.83 -12.26
C LEU A 258 2.31 -3.06 -13.49
N GLN A 259 1.67 -3.17 -14.65
CA GLN A 259 2.31 -3.33 -15.95
C GLN A 259 1.92 -2.15 -16.85
N PRO A 260 2.87 -1.30 -17.30
CA PRO A 260 2.58 -0.17 -18.18
C PRO A 260 1.93 -0.61 -19.51
N THR A 261 2.26 -1.83 -19.95
CA THR A 261 1.66 -2.49 -21.12
C THR A 261 1.00 -3.78 -20.64
N VAL A 262 -0.32 -3.76 -20.50
CA VAL A 262 -1.08 -4.97 -20.21
C VAL A 262 -1.08 -5.82 -21.48
N HIS A 263 -0.67 -7.10 -21.39
CA HIS A 263 -0.69 -7.98 -22.53
C HIS A 263 -2.14 -8.08 -23.09
N PRO A 264 -2.37 -8.04 -24.41
CA PRO A 264 -3.71 -8.02 -24.99
C PRO A 264 -4.63 -9.15 -24.51
N SER A 265 -4.08 -10.32 -24.22
CA SER A 265 -4.84 -11.45 -23.66
C SER A 265 -5.37 -11.20 -22.24
N VAL A 266 -4.64 -10.42 -21.44
CA VAL A 266 -5.06 -9.99 -20.11
C VAL A 266 -6.12 -8.89 -20.25
N LEU A 267 -5.95 -7.91 -21.14
CA LEU A 267 -6.99 -6.91 -21.45
C LEU A 267 -8.31 -7.55 -21.92
N GLN A 268 -8.26 -8.62 -22.72
CA GLN A 268 -9.45 -9.38 -23.14
C GLN A 268 -10.19 -10.06 -21.98
N GLN A 269 -9.47 -10.49 -20.94
CA GLN A 269 -10.06 -11.10 -19.73
C GLN A 269 -10.58 -10.04 -18.73
N LEU A 270 -9.99 -8.85 -18.72
CA LEU A 270 -10.28 -7.80 -17.74
C LEU A 270 -11.49 -6.91 -18.09
N GLY A 271 -11.96 -6.97 -19.33
CA GLY A 271 -13.08 -6.16 -19.83
C GLY A 271 -12.66 -4.72 -20.20
N ALA A 272 -13.43 -4.10 -21.11
CA ALA A 272 -13.09 -2.83 -21.75
C ALA A 272 -12.91 -1.62 -20.80
N ASP A 273 -13.41 -1.70 -19.56
CA ASP A 273 -13.44 -0.60 -18.60
C ASP A 273 -12.27 -0.58 -17.60
N GLN A 274 -11.25 -1.44 -17.73
CA GLN A 274 -10.11 -1.45 -16.81
C GLN A 274 -8.89 -0.67 -17.30
N THR A 275 -8.14 -0.11 -16.36
CA THR A 275 -6.83 0.52 -16.58
C THR A 275 -5.73 -0.39 -16.00
N PRO A 276 -4.46 -0.21 -16.39
CA PRO A 276 -3.35 -0.90 -15.73
C PRO A 276 -3.33 -0.71 -14.21
N LEU A 277 -3.72 0.48 -13.75
CA LEU A 277 -3.84 0.81 -12.34
C LEU A 277 -4.95 0.02 -11.65
N SER A 278 -6.16 0.02 -12.23
CA SER A 278 -7.31 -0.67 -11.63
C SER A 278 -7.14 -2.18 -11.64
N TYR A 279 -6.45 -2.75 -12.62
CA TYR A 279 -6.03 -4.15 -12.60
C TYR A 279 -5.07 -4.45 -11.44
N ALA A 280 -3.98 -3.67 -11.31
CA ALA A 280 -2.99 -3.87 -10.25
C ALA A 280 -3.63 -3.75 -8.86
N ALA A 281 -4.52 -2.78 -8.68
CA ALA A 281 -5.30 -2.60 -7.46
C ALA A 281 -6.28 -3.77 -7.22
N SER A 282 -6.96 -4.28 -8.24
CA SER A 282 -7.84 -5.47 -8.11
C SER A 282 -7.06 -6.67 -7.59
N MET A 283 -5.87 -6.91 -8.15
CA MET A 283 -4.99 -8.00 -7.71
C MET A 283 -4.47 -7.77 -6.29
N ALA A 284 -4.08 -6.54 -5.96
CA ALA A 284 -3.61 -6.17 -4.63
C ALA A 284 -4.71 -6.34 -3.56
N VAL A 285 -5.91 -5.82 -3.80
CA VAL A 285 -7.06 -5.97 -2.90
C VAL A 285 -7.42 -7.45 -2.73
N THR A 286 -7.51 -8.21 -3.83
CA THR A 286 -7.90 -9.62 -3.78
C THR A 286 -6.92 -10.45 -2.95
N LYS A 287 -5.62 -10.34 -3.26
CA LYS A 287 -4.58 -11.13 -2.60
C LYS A 287 -4.39 -10.72 -1.15
N THR A 288 -4.38 -9.41 -0.87
CA THR A 288 -4.28 -8.89 0.50
C THR A 288 -5.45 -9.36 1.35
N HIS A 289 -6.69 -9.23 0.85
CA HIS A 289 -7.86 -9.67 1.59
C HIS A 289 -7.90 -11.19 1.81
N ALA A 290 -7.47 -12.00 0.83
CA ALA A 290 -7.38 -13.45 1.00
C ALA A 290 -6.34 -13.86 2.05
N VAL A 291 -5.18 -13.20 2.08
CA VAL A 291 -4.16 -13.39 3.14
C VAL A 291 -4.71 -12.97 4.51
N LEU A 292 -5.44 -11.86 4.59
CA LEU A 292 -6.07 -11.43 5.83
C LEU A 292 -7.15 -12.41 6.30
N SER A 293 -7.93 -12.97 5.38
CA SER A 293 -8.95 -13.97 5.68
C SER A 293 -8.32 -15.25 6.24
N LEU A 294 -7.24 -15.74 5.60
CA LEU A 294 -6.44 -16.86 6.10
C LEU A 294 -5.86 -16.58 7.49
N THR A 295 -5.39 -15.35 7.71
CA THR A 295 -4.84 -14.93 9.01
C THR A 295 -5.93 -14.87 10.08
N HIS A 296 -7.11 -14.35 9.72
CA HIS A 296 -8.26 -14.28 10.61
C HIS A 296 -8.77 -15.68 10.99
N GLU A 297 -8.93 -16.57 10.02
CA GLU A 297 -9.34 -17.97 10.26
C GLU A 297 -8.35 -18.69 11.18
N TYR A 298 -7.05 -18.53 10.95
CA TYR A 298 -6.02 -19.05 11.85
C TYR A 298 -6.18 -18.49 13.27
N ALA A 299 -6.38 -17.18 13.40
CA ALA A 299 -6.53 -16.52 14.70
C ALA A 299 -7.79 -17.00 15.45
N GLN A 300 -8.88 -17.32 14.76
CA GLN A 300 -10.10 -17.88 15.39
C GLN A 300 -9.89 -19.28 15.97
N ASN A 301 -8.92 -20.04 15.43
CA ASN A 301 -8.59 -21.38 15.90
C ASN A 301 -7.56 -21.41 17.05
N LEU A 302 -7.09 -20.23 17.50
CA LEU A 302 -6.20 -20.12 18.66
C LEU A 302 -6.96 -20.24 19.98
N SER A 303 -6.21 -20.41 21.07
CA SER A 303 -6.78 -20.42 22.41
C SER A 303 -7.49 -19.09 22.72
N GLU A 304 -8.46 -19.13 23.64
CA GLU A 304 -9.30 -17.97 23.96
C GLU A 304 -8.48 -16.72 24.33
N ASP A 305 -7.40 -16.91 25.08
CA ASP A 305 -6.50 -15.84 25.52
C ASP A 305 -5.76 -15.13 24.38
N GLU A 306 -5.63 -15.76 23.22
CA GLU A 306 -4.96 -15.22 22.02
C GLU A 306 -5.94 -14.58 21.03
N ARG A 307 -7.23 -14.92 21.10
CA ARG A 307 -8.29 -14.38 20.20
C ARG A 307 -9.09 -13.22 20.80
N LEU A 308 -8.73 -12.74 21.99
CA LEU A 308 -9.44 -11.65 22.66
C LEU A 308 -9.50 -10.38 21.79
N PRO A 309 -10.60 -9.60 21.85
CA PRO A 309 -10.73 -8.34 21.12
C PRO A 309 -9.75 -7.28 21.64
N THR A 310 -9.49 -6.25 20.84
CA THR A 310 -8.70 -5.10 21.29
C THR A 310 -9.43 -4.37 22.42
N ASP A 311 -8.73 -4.08 23.51
CA ASP A 311 -9.28 -3.37 24.68
C ASP A 311 -8.12 -2.61 25.33
N ASP A 312 -8.03 -1.30 25.03
CA ASP A 312 -6.86 -0.49 25.40
C ASP A 312 -6.73 -0.33 26.92
N GLU A 313 -7.82 -0.37 27.68
CA GLU A 313 -7.78 -0.30 29.14
C GLU A 313 -7.23 -1.60 29.72
N LYS A 314 -7.75 -2.75 29.27
CA LYS A 314 -7.23 -4.06 29.71
C LYS A 314 -5.80 -4.32 29.23
N ASP A 315 -5.45 -3.87 28.04
CA ASP A 315 -4.09 -4.01 27.49
C ASP A 315 -3.05 -3.18 28.25
N LYS A 316 -3.47 -2.06 28.88
CA LYS A 316 -2.61 -1.29 29.79
C LYS A 316 -2.40 -2.01 31.12
N LEU A 317 -3.44 -2.69 31.62
CA LEU A 317 -3.39 -3.45 32.88
C LEU A 317 -2.64 -4.78 32.75
N ASP A 318 -2.85 -5.51 31.65
CA ASP A 318 -2.10 -6.72 31.28
C ASP A 318 -1.47 -6.53 29.88
N PRO A 319 -0.21 -6.05 29.81
CA PRO A 319 0.51 -5.90 28.55
C PRO A 319 0.70 -7.23 27.78
N GLU A 320 0.70 -8.37 28.47
CA GLU A 320 0.86 -9.67 27.82
C GLU A 320 -0.37 -10.06 27.01
N ARG A 321 -1.56 -9.56 27.37
CA ARG A 321 -2.80 -9.71 26.58
C ARG A 321 -2.62 -9.17 25.16
N LYS A 322 -2.03 -7.98 25.04
CA LYS A 322 -1.73 -7.35 23.76
C LYS A 322 -0.71 -8.18 22.97
N ILE A 323 0.35 -8.66 23.63
CA ILE A 323 1.40 -9.47 22.98
C ILE A 323 0.84 -10.78 22.44
N ARG A 324 0.08 -11.53 23.24
CA ARG A 324 -0.58 -12.79 22.84
C ARG A 324 -1.49 -12.57 21.64
N ARG A 325 -2.35 -11.56 21.69
CA ARG A 325 -3.25 -11.20 20.60
C ARG A 325 -2.51 -10.80 19.32
N MET A 326 -1.48 -9.96 19.42
CA MET A 326 -0.72 -9.52 18.24
C MET A 326 -0.02 -10.69 17.56
N ARG A 327 0.53 -11.64 18.34
CA ARG A 327 1.18 -12.85 17.82
C ARG A 327 0.24 -13.68 16.94
N GLY A 328 -1.01 -13.84 17.36
CA GLY A 328 -2.03 -14.56 16.60
C GLY A 328 -2.49 -13.86 15.32
N ARG A 329 -2.20 -12.56 15.17
CA ARG A 329 -2.64 -11.70 14.06
C ARG A 329 -1.53 -11.33 13.07
N GLU A 330 -0.34 -11.91 13.23
CA GLU A 330 0.73 -11.79 12.24
C GLU A 330 0.29 -12.39 10.90
N LEU A 331 0.54 -11.67 9.81
CA LEU A 331 0.12 -12.09 8.47
C LEU A 331 0.64 -13.49 8.13
N ARG A 332 -0.24 -14.37 7.68
CA ARG A 332 0.10 -15.74 7.26
C ARG A 332 0.70 -15.77 5.85
N LEU A 333 1.77 -15.00 5.61
CA LEU A 333 2.35 -14.83 4.27
C LEU A 333 2.94 -16.12 3.70
N VAL A 334 3.73 -16.85 4.49
CA VAL A 334 4.37 -18.10 4.04
C VAL A 334 3.32 -19.17 3.79
N GLN A 335 2.33 -19.28 4.67
CA GLN A 335 1.24 -20.25 4.51
C GLN A 335 0.28 -19.86 3.38
N GLY A 336 0.11 -18.57 3.13
CA GLY A 336 -0.64 -18.00 2.02
C GLY A 336 0.16 -17.87 0.72
N GLN A 337 1.32 -18.52 0.58
CA GLN A 337 2.16 -18.40 -0.62
C GLN A 337 1.41 -18.77 -1.91
N ASP A 338 0.46 -19.70 -1.85
CA ASP A 338 -0.33 -20.09 -3.01
C ASP A 338 -1.33 -19.00 -3.40
N ILE A 339 -1.90 -18.27 -2.43
CA ILE A 339 -2.72 -17.07 -2.69
C ILE A 339 -1.88 -16.02 -3.44
N ILE A 340 -0.61 -15.86 -3.04
CA ILE A 340 0.31 -14.91 -3.67
C ILE A 340 0.64 -15.35 -5.10
N ARG A 341 0.94 -16.64 -5.33
CA ARG A 341 1.33 -17.16 -6.67
C ARG A 341 0.16 -17.27 -7.64
N SER A 342 -1.05 -17.53 -7.14
CA SER A 342 -2.20 -17.86 -7.99
C SER A 342 -2.58 -16.72 -8.93
N VAL A 343 -2.88 -17.09 -10.18
CA VAL A 343 -3.45 -16.22 -11.22
C VAL A 343 -4.97 -16.43 -11.31
N ASP A 344 -5.46 -17.64 -11.03
CA ASP A 344 -6.89 -17.99 -11.02
C ASP A 344 -7.52 -17.71 -9.65
N LEU A 345 -7.74 -16.42 -9.37
CA LEU A 345 -8.60 -16.00 -8.28
C LEU A 345 -10.05 -16.08 -8.79
N THR A 346 -10.74 -17.19 -8.51
CA THR A 346 -12.13 -17.43 -8.89
C THR A 346 -13.09 -16.33 -8.42
N ASN A 347 -12.69 -15.56 -7.40
CA ASN A 347 -13.40 -14.40 -6.87
C ASN A 347 -12.50 -13.15 -6.85
N CYS A 348 -12.05 -12.69 -8.02
CA CYS A 348 -11.31 -11.44 -8.13
C CYS A 348 -12.16 -10.26 -7.64
N ARG A 349 -11.66 -9.50 -6.67
CA ARG A 349 -12.24 -8.25 -6.17
C ARG A 349 -11.95 -7.13 -7.16
N ARG A 350 -12.71 -7.13 -8.26
CA ARG A 350 -12.53 -6.23 -9.39
C ARG A 350 -12.79 -4.78 -8.99
N MET A 351 -11.85 -3.89 -9.31
CA MET A 351 -12.04 -2.45 -9.18
C MET A 351 -13.02 -1.98 -10.26
N GLU A 352 -14.16 -1.44 -9.83
CA GLU A 352 -15.29 -1.06 -10.68
C GLU A 352 -15.22 0.43 -11.03
N LYS A 353 -15.54 0.79 -12.28
CA LYS A 353 -15.43 2.16 -12.78
C LYS A 353 -16.50 3.06 -12.16
N TRP A 354 -16.11 4.22 -11.65
CA TRP A 354 -17.02 5.25 -11.13
C TRP A 354 -17.25 6.34 -12.18
N SER A 355 -18.08 6.04 -13.17
CA SER A 355 -18.22 6.84 -14.41
C SER A 355 -18.71 8.27 -14.23
N ASN A 356 -19.52 8.55 -13.21
CA ASN A 356 -20.05 9.90 -12.94
C ASN A 356 -19.26 10.66 -11.86
N PHE A 357 -18.08 10.18 -11.47
CA PHE A 357 -17.33 10.78 -10.36
C PHE A 357 -17.12 12.28 -10.58
N TRP A 358 -16.57 12.71 -11.71
CA TRP A 358 -16.25 14.13 -11.96
C TRP A 358 -17.48 14.99 -12.28
N SER A 359 -18.53 14.41 -12.88
CA SER A 359 -19.74 15.10 -13.30
C SER A 359 -20.83 15.23 -12.22
N SER A 360 -20.75 14.45 -11.13
CA SER A 360 -21.72 14.48 -10.01
C SER A 360 -21.56 15.65 -9.05
#